data_AF-A0A0M9DXU0-F1
#
_entry.id   AF-A0A0M9DXU0-F1
#
_cell.length_a   1.000
_cell.length_b   1.000
_cell.length_c   1.000
_cell.angle_alpha   90.00
_cell.angle_beta   90.00
_cell.angle_gamma   90.00
#
_symmetry.space_group_name_H-M   'P 1'
#
loop_
_entity.id
_entity.type
_entity.pdbx_description
1 polymer ?
#
loop_
_entity_poly.entity_id
_entity_poly.type
_entity_poly.pdbx_seq_one_letter_code
_entity_poly.pdbx_strand_id
1 'polypeptide(L)'
;MVEKITITNLFNKINIEMPLFNQGVHILISENGVGKTTVLKILNAVLSKKIYTLDTIAFEKIIVDFSSGQQVTIQKNDLLGYRINHEDYPQELKTIQDALSVNNFKKLLNSARILKANELEETPLVQYIVEIMPKIPKVYLVEILQKFRMEINENISAIESIITKNFNYDLLYLPTYRRIEEDLRLLGLTDIDLLKLDEVICSGMHDVHKKIDAFVDDINHALLKKFAYGDQSLLFDFINQKKRFLSIGILIRQSNPA
;
A
#
# COMPACT_ATOMS: atom_id res chain seq x y z
N MET A 1 8.57 -15.93 -0.56
CA MET A 1 7.38 -15.81 0.32
C MET A 1 7.82 -15.35 1.70
N VAL A 2 7.00 -14.61 2.45
CA VAL A 2 7.38 -14.15 3.81
C VAL A 2 7.14 -15.29 4.80
N GLU A 3 8.15 -15.62 5.60
CA GLU A 3 8.08 -16.68 6.63
C GLU A 3 7.89 -16.13 8.03
N LYS A 4 8.45 -14.96 8.31
CA LYS A 4 8.41 -14.39 9.65
C LYS A 4 8.61 -12.89 9.58
N ILE A 5 7.92 -12.18 10.46
CA ILE A 5 8.16 -10.77 10.73
C ILE A 5 8.43 -10.58 12.22
N THR A 6 9.50 -9.85 12.52
CA THR A 6 9.89 -9.49 13.88
C THR A 6 9.93 -7.97 13.98
N ILE A 7 9.25 -7.41 14.98
CA ILE A 7 9.22 -5.97 15.25
C ILE A 7 9.71 -5.78 16.67
N THR A 8 10.78 -5.00 16.83
CA THR A 8 11.37 -4.71 18.12
C THR A 8 10.98 -3.31 18.57
N ASN A 9 10.71 -3.18 19.87
CA ASN A 9 10.42 -1.95 20.56
C ASN A 9 9.23 -1.17 19.95
N LEU A 10 8.20 -1.88 19.49
CA LEU A 10 6.97 -1.26 19.00
C LEU A 10 6.30 -0.49 20.14
N PHE A 11 5.89 0.74 19.86
CA PHE A 11 5.38 1.70 20.84
C PHE A 11 6.28 1.92 22.05
N ASN A 12 7.59 1.70 21.88
CA ASN A 12 8.60 1.77 22.94
C ASN A 12 8.34 0.80 24.10
N LYS A 13 7.61 -0.31 23.85
CA LYS A 13 7.08 -1.17 24.92
C LYS A 13 7.14 -2.66 24.59
N ILE A 14 6.84 -3.05 23.35
CA ILE A 14 6.60 -4.46 23.02
C ILE A 14 7.50 -4.94 21.88
N ASN A 15 7.96 -6.18 22.02
CA ASN A 15 8.58 -6.93 20.92
C ASN A 15 7.54 -7.90 20.38
N ILE A 16 7.41 -7.94 19.07
CA ILE A 16 6.46 -8.80 18.36
C ILE A 16 7.25 -9.73 17.47
N GLU A 17 6.93 -11.01 17.57
CA GLU A 17 7.42 -12.03 16.67
C GLU A 17 6.21 -12.75 16.08
N MET A 18 6.07 -12.70 14.75
CA MET A 18 4.94 -13.31 14.05
C MET A 18 5.45 -14.23 12.94
N PRO A 19 5.49 -15.54 13.17
CA PRO A 19 5.69 -16.51 12.10
C PRO A 19 4.47 -16.54 11.17
N LEU A 20 4.73 -16.62 9.87
CA LEU A 20 3.75 -16.70 8.80
C LEU A 20 3.88 -18.07 8.13
N PHE A 21 3.01 -18.99 8.53
CA PHE A 21 2.92 -20.35 7.98
C PHE A 21 2.42 -20.39 6.53
N ASN A 22 2.75 -21.45 5.80
CA ASN A 22 2.40 -21.58 4.39
C ASN A 22 0.95 -22.05 4.12
N GLN A 23 0.04 -21.91 5.10
CA GLN A 23 -1.29 -22.55 5.11
C GLN A 23 -2.43 -21.65 4.55
N GLY A 24 -2.08 -20.60 3.79
CA GLY A 24 -3.02 -19.78 3.04
C GLY A 24 -3.82 -18.75 3.86
N VAL A 25 -4.10 -18.99 5.14
CA VAL A 25 -4.83 -18.04 6.01
C VAL A 25 -4.10 -17.86 7.35
N HIS A 26 -3.88 -16.60 7.73
CA HIS A 26 -3.36 -16.19 9.04
C HIS A 26 -4.36 -15.32 9.77
N ILE A 27 -4.70 -15.70 11.00
CA ILE A 27 -5.62 -14.95 11.85
C ILE A 27 -4.83 -14.34 13.01
N LEU A 28 -4.78 -13.01 13.06
CA LEU A 28 -4.14 -12.26 14.14
C LEU A 28 -5.16 -11.95 15.24
N ILE A 29 -5.00 -12.56 16.42
CA ILE A 29 -5.87 -12.36 17.59
C ILE A 29 -5.09 -11.68 18.71
N SER A 30 -5.67 -10.64 19.31
CA SER A 30 -5.17 -10.02 20.55
C SER A 30 -6.26 -9.16 21.20
N GLU A 31 -6.00 -8.56 22.36
CA GLU A 31 -6.90 -7.58 22.96
C GLU A 31 -6.94 -6.26 22.18
N ASN A 32 -8.00 -5.48 22.39
CA ASN A 32 -8.14 -4.16 21.76
C ASN A 32 -7.03 -3.22 22.26
N GLY A 33 -6.46 -2.42 21.35
CA GLY A 33 -5.39 -1.48 21.68
C GLY A 33 -3.96 -2.07 21.71
N VAL A 34 -3.79 -3.38 21.56
CA VAL A 34 -2.47 -4.04 21.58
C VAL A 34 -1.63 -3.78 20.33
N GLY A 35 -2.24 -3.26 19.25
CA GLY A 35 -1.50 -2.85 18.04
C GLY A 35 -1.69 -3.73 16.80
N LYS A 36 -2.73 -4.56 16.72
CA LYS A 36 -3.03 -5.40 15.54
C LYS A 36 -2.99 -4.64 14.23
N THR A 37 -3.73 -3.52 14.18
CA THR A 37 -3.77 -2.64 13.01
C THR A 37 -2.39 -2.09 12.67
N THR A 38 -1.57 -1.80 13.68
CA THR A 38 -0.22 -1.28 13.47
C THR A 38 0.73 -2.34 12.92
N VAL A 39 0.65 -3.59 13.40
CA VAL A 39 1.40 -4.70 12.81
C VAL A 39 1.02 -4.90 11.35
N LEU A 40 -0.28 -4.86 11.02
CA LEU A 40 -0.76 -4.95 9.64
C LEU A 40 -0.34 -3.74 8.79
N LYS A 41 -0.35 -2.53 9.35
CA LYS A 41 0.17 -1.32 8.69
C LYS A 41 1.66 -1.46 8.38
N ILE A 42 2.46 -1.96 9.33
CA ILE A 42 3.90 -2.22 9.13
C ILE A 42 4.10 -3.25 8.03
N LEU A 43 3.42 -4.39 8.11
CA LEU A 43 3.53 -5.44 7.09
C LEU A 43 3.17 -4.90 5.70
N ASN A 44 2.06 -4.16 5.60
CA ASN A 44 1.66 -3.52 4.36
C ASN A 44 2.73 -2.54 3.85
N ALA A 45 3.22 -1.65 4.71
CA ALA A 45 4.23 -0.66 4.35
C ALA A 45 5.52 -1.30 3.82
N VAL A 46 5.97 -2.39 4.45
CA VAL A 46 7.15 -3.13 4.01
C VAL A 46 6.90 -3.82 2.67
N LEU A 47 5.85 -4.64 2.57
CA LEU A 47 5.60 -5.45 1.37
C LEU A 47 5.21 -4.60 0.14
N SER A 48 4.51 -3.48 0.35
CA SER A 48 4.21 -2.52 -0.73
C SER A 48 5.31 -1.50 -0.97
N LYS A 49 6.48 -1.62 -0.30
CA LYS A 49 7.65 -0.75 -0.46
C LYS A 49 7.36 0.72 -0.14
N LYS A 50 6.36 0.99 0.71
CA LYS A 50 6.00 2.31 1.22
C LYS A 50 6.73 2.60 2.53
N ILE A 51 8.04 2.39 2.55
CA ILE A 51 8.87 2.40 3.76
C ILE A 51 8.80 3.74 4.50
N TYR A 52 8.65 4.86 3.79
CA TYR A 52 8.48 6.20 4.38
C TYR A 52 7.31 6.30 5.38
N THR A 53 6.25 5.50 5.22
CA THR A 53 5.08 5.51 6.11
C THR A 53 5.41 5.02 7.53
N LEU A 54 6.46 4.21 7.66
CA LEU A 54 6.95 3.70 8.95
C LEU A 54 7.51 4.80 9.85
N ASP A 55 7.87 5.97 9.31
CA ASP A 55 8.41 7.09 10.11
C ASP A 55 7.40 7.58 11.17
N THR A 56 6.10 7.41 10.93
CA THR A 56 5.02 7.77 11.86
C THR A 56 4.86 6.81 13.05
N ILE A 57 5.45 5.60 12.96
CA ILE A 57 5.26 4.53 13.94
C ILE A 57 6.48 4.47 14.86
N ALA A 58 6.27 4.42 16.18
CA ALA A 58 7.36 4.20 17.13
C ALA A 58 7.79 2.72 17.11
N PHE A 59 8.99 2.45 16.63
CA PHE A 59 9.66 1.14 16.64
C PHE A 59 11.17 1.34 16.59
N GLU A 60 11.95 0.31 16.90
CA GLU A 60 13.42 0.35 16.80
C GLU A 60 13.91 -0.35 15.54
N LYS A 61 13.49 -1.60 15.34
CA LYS A 61 13.91 -2.43 14.20
C LYS A 61 12.79 -3.39 13.76
N ILE A 62 12.63 -3.52 12.46
CA ILE A 62 11.75 -4.48 11.79
C ILE A 62 12.62 -5.46 11.01
N ILE A 63 12.35 -6.74 11.13
CA ILE A 63 13.05 -7.81 10.41
C ILE A 63 11.99 -8.63 9.67
N VAL A 64 12.22 -8.87 8.38
CA VAL A 64 11.39 -9.73 7.55
C VAL A 64 12.24 -10.85 7.00
N ASP A 65 11.88 -12.08 7.34
CA ASP A 65 12.52 -13.30 6.88
C ASP A 65 11.72 -13.86 5.70
N PHE A 66 12.42 -14.16 4.60
CA PHE A 66 11.83 -14.76 3.41
C PHE A 66 12.22 -16.23 3.29
N SER A 67 11.34 -17.01 2.66
CA SER A 67 11.52 -18.44 2.37
C SER A 67 12.71 -18.77 1.48
N SER A 68 13.35 -17.77 0.87
CA SER A 68 14.63 -17.93 0.15
C SER A 68 15.85 -18.00 1.08
N GLY A 69 15.66 -17.78 2.38
CA GLY A 69 16.73 -17.57 3.36
C GLY A 69 17.26 -16.14 3.38
N GLN A 70 16.78 -15.25 2.49
CA GLN A 70 17.12 -13.83 2.55
C GLN A 70 16.35 -13.13 3.66
N GLN A 71 17.00 -12.15 4.28
CA GLN A 71 16.44 -11.33 5.34
C GLN A 71 16.54 -9.85 4.99
N VAL A 72 15.50 -9.10 5.32
CA VAL A 72 15.49 -7.63 5.28
C VAL A 72 15.44 -7.10 6.70
N THR A 73 16.29 -6.13 7.00
CA THR A 73 16.29 -5.39 8.26
C THR A 73 16.05 -3.92 7.97
N ILE A 74 15.05 -3.32 8.62
CA ILE A 74 14.76 -1.89 8.59
C ILE A 74 14.90 -1.37 10.01
N GLN A 75 15.87 -0.49 10.26
CA GLN A 75 16.02 0.23 11.52
C GLN A 75 15.31 1.58 11.43
N LYS A 76 14.89 2.12 12.59
CA LYS A 76 14.28 3.44 12.63
C LYS A 76 15.21 4.53 12.06
N ASN A 77 16.51 4.38 12.27
CA ASN A 77 17.53 5.29 11.76
C ASN A 77 17.66 5.25 10.23
N ASP A 78 17.29 4.13 9.57
CA ASP A 78 17.27 4.07 8.11
C ASP A 78 16.27 5.07 7.52
N LEU A 79 15.22 5.40 8.28
CA LEU A 79 14.17 6.34 7.87
C LEU A 79 14.59 7.80 8.01
N LEU A 80 15.75 8.11 8.60
CA LEU A 80 16.27 9.48 8.68
C LEU A 80 16.43 10.09 7.28
N GLY A 81 16.75 9.27 6.26
CA GLY A 81 16.81 9.71 4.86
C GLY A 81 15.45 10.15 4.27
N TYR A 82 14.32 9.87 4.94
CA TYR A 82 13.01 10.44 4.60
C TYR A 82 12.68 11.72 5.36
N ARG A 83 13.57 12.16 6.26
CA ARG A 83 13.46 13.39 7.03
C ARG A 83 14.35 14.49 6.45
N ILE A 84 14.60 14.46 5.14
CA ILE A 84 15.41 15.48 4.45
C ILE A 84 14.95 16.86 4.93
N ASN A 85 15.91 17.63 5.45
CA ASN A 85 15.64 18.95 5.96
C ASN A 85 15.20 19.83 4.79
N HIS A 86 14.10 20.57 4.99
CA HIS A 86 13.53 21.48 4.00
C HIS A 86 14.60 22.38 3.36
N GLU A 87 15.63 22.75 4.14
CA GLU A 87 16.71 23.65 3.76
C GLU A 87 17.57 23.18 2.57
N ASP A 88 17.72 21.87 2.36
CA ASP A 88 18.56 21.30 1.29
C ASP A 88 17.84 21.22 -0.07
N TYR A 89 16.53 21.47 -0.10
CA TYR A 89 15.75 21.42 -1.34
C TYR A 89 15.99 22.66 -2.24
N PRO A 90 16.02 22.48 -3.57
CA PRO A 90 15.78 23.54 -4.53
C PRO A 90 14.51 24.32 -4.20
N GLN A 91 14.47 25.60 -4.57
CA GLN A 91 13.33 26.48 -4.29
C GLN A 91 12.02 25.92 -4.83
N GLU A 92 12.07 25.25 -5.97
CA GLU A 92 10.92 24.60 -6.60
C GLU A 92 10.38 23.46 -5.73
N LEU A 93 11.25 22.63 -5.15
CA LEU A 93 10.85 21.53 -4.26
C LEU A 93 10.37 22.02 -2.89
N LYS A 94 10.94 23.12 -2.38
CA LYS A 94 10.43 23.81 -1.18
C LYS A 94 9.00 24.28 -1.42
N THR A 95 8.75 24.93 -2.56
CA THR A 95 7.42 25.40 -2.95
C THR A 95 6.43 24.24 -3.05
N ILE A 96 6.83 23.11 -3.64
CA ILE A 96 6.01 21.89 -3.74
C ILE A 96 5.73 21.30 -2.35
N GLN A 97 6.73 21.26 -1.47
CA GLN A 97 6.58 20.78 -0.10
C GLN A 97 5.62 21.66 0.70
N ASP A 98 5.69 22.98 0.55
CA ASP A 98 4.82 23.94 1.27
C ASP A 98 3.37 23.85 0.79
N ALA A 99 3.14 23.43 -0.45
CA ALA A 99 1.81 23.27 -1.02
C ALA A 99 1.19 21.89 -0.79
N LEU A 100 1.96 20.95 -0.24
CA LEU A 100 1.54 19.59 0.05
C LEU A 100 1.60 19.32 1.55
N SER A 101 0.79 18.36 1.97
CA SER A 101 0.95 17.76 3.29
C SER A 101 2.31 17.03 3.37
N VAL A 102 2.91 16.92 4.56
CA VAL A 102 4.21 16.24 4.74
C VAL A 102 4.15 14.80 4.23
N ASN A 103 3.03 14.12 4.47
CA ASN A 103 2.82 12.76 4.01
C ASN A 103 2.66 12.66 2.47
N ASN A 104 1.97 13.61 1.85
CA ASN A 104 1.78 13.62 0.40
C ASN A 104 3.04 14.02 -0.35
N PHE A 105 3.87 14.90 0.23
CA PHE A 105 5.21 15.16 -0.28
C PHE A 105 6.10 13.91 -0.21
N LYS A 106 6.11 13.18 0.93
CA LYS A 106 6.82 11.90 1.05
C LYS A 106 6.30 10.84 0.04
N LYS A 107 4.98 10.77 -0.18
CA LYS A 107 4.37 9.92 -1.21
C LYS A 107 4.86 10.28 -2.60
N LEU A 108 4.90 11.57 -2.94
CA LEU A 108 5.37 12.06 -4.23
C LEU A 108 6.82 11.63 -4.50
N LEU A 109 7.72 11.88 -3.53
CA LEU A 109 9.11 11.46 -3.63
C LEU A 109 9.25 9.94 -3.76
N ASN A 110 8.45 9.18 -3.01
CA ASN A 110 8.44 7.73 -3.12
C ASN A 110 7.96 7.25 -4.50
N SER A 111 6.91 7.86 -5.05
CA SER A 111 6.42 7.56 -6.40
C SER A 111 7.46 7.90 -7.44
N ALA A 112 8.11 9.06 -7.35
CA ALA A 112 9.18 9.47 -8.26
C ALA A 112 10.38 8.52 -8.25
N ARG A 113 10.60 7.83 -7.12
CA ARG A 113 11.66 6.83 -6.98
C ARG A 113 11.34 5.50 -7.65
N ILE A 114 10.10 5.04 -7.55
CA ILE A 114 9.67 3.71 -8.01
C ILE A 114 9.25 3.74 -9.49
N LEU A 115 8.57 4.81 -9.91
CA LEU A 115 7.92 4.91 -11.22
C LEU A 115 8.85 5.51 -12.28
N LYS A 116 8.60 5.15 -13.54
CA LYS A 116 9.22 5.82 -14.70
C LYS A 116 8.62 7.21 -14.91
N ALA A 117 9.28 8.06 -15.69
CA ALA A 117 8.83 9.45 -15.94
C ALA A 117 7.37 9.52 -16.40
N ASN A 118 7.04 8.76 -17.46
CA ASN A 118 5.68 8.71 -18.02
C ASN A 118 4.63 8.19 -17.02
N GLU A 119 5.00 7.28 -16.12
CA GLU A 119 4.08 6.74 -15.10
C GLU A 119 3.89 7.74 -13.96
N LEU A 120 4.96 8.44 -13.56
CA LEU A 120 4.94 9.48 -12.54
C LEU A 120 4.06 10.65 -12.97
N GLU A 121 4.15 11.03 -14.24
CA GLU A 121 3.34 12.07 -14.87
C GLU A 121 1.85 11.88 -14.70
N GLU A 122 1.37 10.64 -14.75
CA GLU A 122 -0.04 10.30 -14.65
C GLU A 122 -0.51 10.09 -13.21
N THR A 123 0.35 10.33 -12.21
CA THR A 123 -0.06 10.20 -10.82
C THR A 123 -0.97 11.37 -10.41
N PRO A 124 -2.00 11.13 -9.58
CA PRO A 124 -2.90 12.19 -9.09
C PRO A 124 -2.16 13.32 -8.36
N LEU A 125 -1.05 13.01 -7.67
CA LEU A 125 -0.25 14.02 -6.98
C LEU A 125 0.46 14.95 -7.96
N VAL A 126 1.00 14.44 -9.07
CA VAL A 126 1.64 15.27 -10.10
C VAL A 126 0.60 16.11 -10.84
N GLN A 127 -0.55 15.53 -11.18
CA GLN A 127 -1.67 16.27 -11.77
C GLN A 127 -2.11 17.41 -10.85
N TYR A 128 -2.28 17.13 -9.56
CA TYR A 128 -2.61 18.14 -8.55
C TYR A 128 -1.59 19.27 -8.49
N ILE A 129 -0.28 18.96 -8.42
CA ILE A 129 0.78 19.99 -8.38
C ILE A 129 0.72 20.89 -9.61
N VAL A 130 0.49 20.32 -10.80
CA VAL A 130 0.37 21.08 -12.05
C VAL A 130 -0.85 22.01 -12.01
N GLU A 131 -1.97 21.58 -11.43
CA GLU A 131 -3.18 22.40 -11.26
C GLU A 131 -2.95 23.60 -10.33
N ILE A 132 -2.28 23.39 -9.19
CA ILE A 132 -2.02 24.46 -8.22
C ILE A 132 -0.82 25.35 -8.62
N MET A 133 0.09 24.84 -9.44
CA MET A 133 1.30 25.53 -9.90
C MET A 133 1.39 25.48 -11.44
N PRO A 134 0.47 26.14 -12.17
CA PRO A 134 0.42 26.09 -13.64
C PRO A 134 1.66 26.71 -14.32
N LYS A 135 2.49 27.44 -13.56
CA LYS A 135 3.74 28.04 -14.03
C LYS A 135 4.89 27.03 -14.15
N ILE A 136 4.78 25.85 -13.54
CA ILE A 136 5.80 24.81 -13.58
C ILE A 136 5.41 23.80 -14.67
N PRO A 137 6.17 23.68 -15.77
CA PRO A 137 5.90 22.67 -16.77
C PRO A 137 5.95 21.26 -16.17
N LYS A 138 4.96 20.42 -16.50
CA LYS A 138 4.85 19.03 -15.99
C LYS A 138 6.13 18.21 -16.22
N VAL A 139 6.75 18.34 -17.39
CA VAL A 139 8.01 17.66 -17.74
C VAL A 139 9.15 18.10 -16.81
N TYR A 140 9.26 19.40 -16.55
CA TYR A 140 10.29 19.95 -15.66
C TYR A 140 10.10 19.51 -14.21
N LEU A 141 8.86 19.46 -13.73
CA LEU A 141 8.52 18.92 -12.41
C LEU A 141 8.99 17.47 -12.25
N VAL A 142 8.72 16.62 -13.23
CA VAL A 142 9.13 15.21 -13.23
C VAL A 142 10.65 15.08 -13.25
N GLU A 143 11.35 15.88 -14.05
CA GLU A 143 12.82 15.91 -14.08
C GLU A 143 13.42 16.29 -12.72
N ILE A 144 12.87 17.29 -12.04
CA ILE A 144 13.32 17.69 -10.70
C ILE A 144 13.11 16.55 -9.70
N LEU A 145 11.90 15.97 -9.68
CA LEU A 145 11.56 14.86 -8.79
C LEU A 145 12.46 13.64 -9.02
N GLN A 146 12.81 13.35 -10.28
CA GLN A 146 13.70 12.26 -10.63
C GLN A 146 15.18 12.54 -10.35
N LYS A 147 15.63 13.80 -10.36
CA LYS A 147 16.99 14.15 -9.92
C LYS A 147 17.14 13.94 -8.41
N PHE A 148 16.13 14.30 -7.63
CA PHE A 148 16.09 14.09 -6.18
C PHE A 148 16.04 12.61 -5.76
N ARG A 149 15.68 11.72 -6.69
CA ARG A 149 15.68 10.26 -6.51
C ARG A 149 17.02 9.70 -6.01
N MET A 150 18.15 10.33 -6.34
CA MET A 150 19.48 9.78 -6.12
C MET A 150 20.04 10.00 -4.70
N GLU A 151 19.46 10.90 -3.91
CA GLU A 151 20.02 11.26 -2.59
C GLU A 151 19.44 10.43 -1.42
N ILE A 152 18.44 9.58 -1.67
CA ILE A 152 17.80 8.77 -0.63
C ILE A 152 18.64 7.52 -0.33
N ASN A 153 18.88 7.29 0.96
CA ASN A 153 19.63 6.20 1.60
C ASN A 153 19.73 4.89 0.76
N GLU A 154 20.94 4.54 0.32
CA GLU A 154 21.27 3.32 -0.45
C GLU A 154 20.74 2.04 0.20
N ASN A 155 20.68 2.00 1.55
CA ASN A 155 20.18 0.85 2.30
C ASN A 155 18.71 0.53 1.94
N ILE A 156 17.87 1.56 1.76
CA ILE A 156 16.45 1.37 1.45
C ILE A 156 16.28 0.80 0.03
N SER A 157 17.11 1.24 -0.91
CA SER A 157 17.11 0.71 -2.29
C SER A 157 17.49 -0.78 -2.32
N ALA A 158 18.48 -1.18 -1.51
CA ALA A 158 18.85 -2.58 -1.33
C ALA A 158 17.70 -3.40 -0.73
N ILE A 159 17.05 -2.87 0.32
CA ILE A 159 15.88 -3.49 0.96
C ILE A 159 14.75 -3.73 -0.04
N GLU A 160 14.41 -2.75 -0.86
CA GLU A 160 13.34 -2.86 -1.86
C GLU A 160 13.65 -3.84 -2.97
N SER A 161 14.93 -3.93 -3.35
CA SER A 161 15.41 -4.91 -4.31
C SER A 161 15.23 -6.34 -3.78
N ILE A 162 15.53 -6.58 -2.50
CA ILE A 162 15.32 -7.87 -1.85
C ILE A 162 13.82 -8.19 -1.76
N ILE A 163 13.00 -7.22 -1.34
CA ILE A 163 11.54 -7.41 -1.25
C ILE A 163 10.96 -7.75 -2.63
N THR A 164 11.33 -7.02 -3.67
CA THR A 164 10.81 -7.24 -5.04
C THR A 164 11.20 -8.63 -5.57
N LYS A 165 12.41 -9.13 -5.26
CA LYS A 165 12.84 -10.48 -5.65
C LYS A 165 12.07 -11.58 -4.91
N ASN A 166 11.73 -11.37 -3.64
CA ASN A 166 11.14 -12.40 -2.78
C ASN A 166 9.62 -12.34 -2.64
N PHE A 167 9.02 -11.21 -3.03
CA PHE A 167 7.61 -10.91 -2.95
C PHE A 167 7.17 -10.15 -4.21
N ASN A 168 6.97 -10.88 -5.31
CA ASN A 168 6.45 -10.37 -6.57
C ASN A 168 4.96 -10.75 -6.73
N TYR A 169 4.15 -10.39 -5.73
CA TYR A 169 2.72 -10.65 -5.70
C TYR A 169 1.95 -9.35 -5.54
N ASP A 170 0.74 -9.31 -6.07
CA ASP A 170 -0.18 -8.19 -5.85
C ASP A 170 -0.64 -8.18 -4.40
N LEU A 171 -0.33 -7.10 -3.68
CA LEU A 171 -0.70 -6.93 -2.29
C LEU A 171 -2.05 -6.22 -2.18
N LEU A 172 -3.06 -6.97 -1.77
CA LEU A 172 -4.37 -6.42 -1.44
C LEU A 172 -4.44 -6.09 0.06
N TYR A 173 -4.27 -4.81 0.41
CA TYR A 173 -4.48 -4.32 1.77
C TYR A 173 -5.89 -3.74 1.90
N LEU A 174 -6.79 -4.50 2.51
CA LEU A 174 -8.15 -4.05 2.78
C LEU A 174 -8.22 -3.35 4.13
N PRO A 175 -8.89 -2.19 4.21
CA PRO A 175 -9.03 -1.50 5.47
C PRO A 175 -9.88 -2.29 6.45
N THR A 176 -9.62 -2.08 7.74
CA THR A 176 -10.47 -2.59 8.81
C THR A 176 -11.70 -1.69 8.92
N TYR A 177 -12.88 -2.26 8.75
CA TYR A 177 -14.15 -1.54 8.88
C TYR A 177 -14.26 -0.85 10.26
N ARG A 178 -14.30 0.48 10.27
CA ARG A 178 -14.76 1.30 11.40
C ARG A 178 -15.74 2.33 10.85
N ARG A 179 -16.93 2.42 11.45
CA ARG A 179 -18.17 3.11 10.98
C ARG A 179 -18.10 4.64 10.70
N ILE A 180 -16.94 5.26 10.43
CA ILE A 180 -16.77 6.72 10.52
C ILE A 180 -16.25 7.37 9.22
N GLU A 181 -16.60 6.84 8.05
CA GLU A 181 -16.14 7.41 6.76
C GLU A 181 -17.25 7.92 5.85
N GLU A 182 -18.49 7.93 6.33
CA GLU A 182 -19.58 8.55 5.60
C GLU A 182 -19.43 10.09 5.48
N ASP A 183 -18.62 10.77 6.29
CA ASP A 183 -18.79 12.23 6.47
C ASP A 183 -17.99 13.19 5.56
N LEU A 184 -16.91 12.81 4.86
CA LEU A 184 -16.03 13.83 4.24
C LEU A 184 -16.42 14.23 2.80
N ARG A 185 -16.92 13.30 2.00
CA ARG A 185 -17.42 13.62 0.64
C ARG A 185 -18.80 14.29 0.69
N LEU A 186 -19.59 14.04 1.74
CA LEU A 186 -20.87 14.70 2.02
C LEU A 186 -20.71 16.21 2.33
N LEU A 187 -19.51 16.64 2.73
CA LEU A 187 -19.17 18.05 2.96
C LEU A 187 -18.78 18.79 1.66
N GLY A 188 -18.88 18.16 0.49
CA GLY A 188 -18.57 18.78 -0.80
C GLY A 188 -17.08 18.85 -1.14
N LEU A 189 -16.22 18.12 -0.42
CA LEU A 189 -14.80 18.03 -0.73
C LEU A 189 -14.56 17.23 -2.01
N THR A 190 -13.77 17.79 -2.93
CA THR A 190 -13.34 17.10 -4.15
C THR A 190 -12.21 16.12 -3.86
N ASP A 191 -11.96 15.17 -4.78
CA ASP A 191 -10.80 14.26 -4.66
C ASP A 191 -9.47 15.04 -4.57
N ILE A 192 -9.43 16.26 -5.12
CA ILE A 192 -8.33 17.21 -5.05
C ILE A 192 -8.17 17.81 -3.63
N ASP A 193 -9.27 18.15 -2.96
CA ASP A 193 -9.24 18.69 -1.60
C ASP A 193 -8.78 17.63 -0.57
N LEU A 194 -9.09 16.36 -0.83
CA LEU A 194 -8.61 15.24 -0.02
C LEU A 194 -7.08 15.07 -0.08
N LEU A 195 -6.44 15.51 -1.17
CA LEU A 195 -4.97 15.51 -1.31
C LEU A 195 -4.27 16.60 -0.48
N LYS A 196 -5.00 17.55 0.11
CA LYS A 196 -4.43 18.51 1.08
C LYS A 196 -4.41 17.99 2.51
N LEU A 197 -5.13 16.93 2.80
CA LEU A 197 -5.29 16.39 4.14
C LEU A 197 -4.25 15.29 4.38
N ASP A 198 -3.51 15.40 5.50
CA ASP A 198 -2.39 14.48 5.82
C ASP A 198 -2.83 13.03 6.00
N GLU A 199 -4.09 12.84 6.38
CA GLU A 199 -4.77 11.57 6.55
C GLU A 199 -6.27 11.85 6.64
N VAL A 200 -6.94 12.09 5.50
CA VAL A 200 -8.24 11.45 5.42
C VAL A 200 -7.91 9.99 5.18
N ILE A 201 -8.11 9.19 6.22
CA ILE A 201 -8.38 7.79 6.03
C ILE A 201 -9.62 7.76 5.10
N CYS A 202 -9.38 7.73 3.79
CA CYS A 202 -10.36 7.35 2.78
C CYS A 202 -10.27 5.83 2.65
N SER A 203 -10.55 5.14 3.76
CA SER A 203 -10.70 3.70 3.84
C SER A 203 -12.18 3.31 3.84
N GLY A 204 -13.03 4.19 3.29
CA GLY A 204 -14.47 4.02 3.21
C GLY A 204 -14.86 2.83 2.36
N MET A 205 -16.00 2.23 2.69
CA MET A 205 -16.59 1.12 1.93
C MET A 205 -16.81 1.50 0.45
N HIS A 206 -17.00 2.78 0.14
CA HIS A 206 -17.11 3.29 -1.22
C HIS A 206 -15.84 3.08 -2.05
N ASP A 207 -14.67 3.37 -1.49
CA ASP A 207 -13.40 3.19 -2.19
C ASP A 207 -13.02 1.71 -2.28
N VAL A 208 -13.43 0.91 -1.29
CA VAL A 208 -13.34 -0.55 -1.34
C VAL A 208 -14.23 -1.11 -2.43
N HIS A 209 -15.49 -0.68 -2.52
CA HIS A 209 -16.43 -1.10 -3.57
C HIS A 209 -15.89 -0.73 -4.94
N LYS A 210 -15.44 0.52 -5.16
CA LYS A 210 -14.82 0.92 -6.43
C LYS A 210 -13.63 0.04 -6.82
N LYS A 211 -12.77 -0.32 -5.87
CA LYS A 211 -11.62 -1.21 -6.15
C LYS A 211 -12.04 -2.64 -6.43
N ILE A 212 -13.02 -3.16 -5.70
CA ILE A 212 -13.59 -4.49 -5.95
C ILE A 212 -14.23 -4.51 -7.33
N ASP A 213 -15.05 -3.51 -7.66
CA ASP A 213 -15.73 -3.41 -8.94
C ASP A 213 -14.72 -3.30 -10.09
N ALA A 214 -13.72 -2.42 -9.97
CA ALA A 214 -12.64 -2.32 -10.96
C ALA A 214 -11.87 -3.64 -11.13
N PHE A 215 -11.56 -4.33 -10.03
CA PHE A 215 -10.89 -5.63 -10.08
C PHE A 215 -11.77 -6.73 -10.71
N VAL A 216 -13.07 -6.72 -10.41
CA VAL A 216 -14.06 -7.61 -11.02
C VAL A 216 -14.17 -7.33 -12.52
N ASP A 217 -14.17 -6.06 -12.92
CA ASP A 217 -14.19 -5.66 -14.32
C ASP A 217 -12.91 -6.06 -15.06
N ASP A 218 -11.74 -5.94 -14.42
CA ASP A 218 -10.47 -6.42 -14.96
C ASP A 218 -10.47 -7.94 -15.15
N ILE A 219 -11.00 -8.69 -14.18
CA ILE A 219 -11.19 -10.15 -14.29
C ILE A 219 -12.14 -10.45 -15.45
N ASN A 220 -13.28 -9.78 -15.51
CA ASN A 220 -14.28 -10.00 -16.56
C ASN A 220 -13.69 -9.69 -17.94
N HIS A 221 -12.94 -8.61 -18.09
CA HIS A 221 -12.30 -8.24 -19.33
C HIS A 221 -11.20 -9.23 -19.72
N ALA A 222 -10.38 -9.68 -18.77
CA ALA A 222 -9.36 -10.71 -18.99
C ALA A 222 -9.99 -12.06 -19.40
N LEU A 223 -11.10 -12.43 -18.75
CA LEU A 223 -11.89 -13.60 -19.09
C LEU A 223 -12.48 -13.47 -20.49
N LEU A 224 -13.19 -12.38 -20.79
CA LEU A 224 -13.79 -12.12 -22.11
C LEU A 224 -12.76 -12.13 -23.24
N LYS A 225 -11.58 -11.54 -23.00
CA LYS A 225 -10.46 -11.58 -23.93
C LYS A 225 -10.00 -13.01 -24.17
N LYS A 226 -9.84 -13.83 -23.13
CA LYS A 226 -9.48 -15.26 -23.26
C LYS A 226 -10.59 -16.12 -23.88
N PHE A 227 -11.87 -15.80 -23.63
CA PHE A 227 -13.02 -16.42 -24.29
C PHE A 227 -13.03 -16.14 -25.79
N ALA A 228 -12.68 -14.91 -26.21
CA ALA A 228 -12.56 -14.55 -27.62
C ALA A 228 -11.45 -15.35 -28.36
N TYR A 229 -10.46 -15.87 -27.64
CA TYR A 229 -9.39 -16.72 -28.18
C TYR A 229 -9.66 -18.23 -28.07
N GLY A 230 -10.86 -18.65 -27.67
CA GLY A 230 -11.37 -20.00 -27.95
C GLY A 230 -11.04 -21.12 -26.95
N ASP A 231 -10.68 -20.81 -25.71
CA ASP A 231 -10.30 -21.84 -24.72
C ASP A 231 -11.52 -22.42 -23.97
N GLN A 232 -12.20 -23.41 -24.57
CA GLN A 232 -13.43 -24.03 -24.05
C GLN A 232 -13.25 -24.84 -22.75
N SER A 233 -12.02 -25.14 -22.37
CA SER A 233 -11.66 -25.90 -21.16
C SER A 233 -12.10 -25.20 -19.87
N LEU A 234 -12.08 -23.86 -19.85
CA LEU A 234 -12.43 -23.03 -18.70
C LEU A 234 -13.92 -23.02 -18.37
N LEU A 235 -14.81 -23.24 -19.34
CA LEU A 235 -16.26 -23.27 -19.09
C LEU A 235 -16.62 -24.46 -18.19
N PHE A 236 -15.97 -25.60 -18.41
CA PHE A 236 -16.12 -26.79 -17.57
C PHE A 236 -15.58 -26.58 -16.16
N ASP A 237 -14.42 -25.93 -16.02
CA ASP A 237 -13.83 -25.64 -14.71
C ASP A 237 -14.63 -24.60 -13.91
N PHE A 238 -15.18 -23.57 -14.58
CA PHE A 238 -15.99 -22.55 -13.93
C PHE A 238 -17.36 -23.09 -13.49
N ILE A 239 -18.02 -23.91 -14.32
CA ILE A 239 -19.26 -24.60 -13.95
C ILE A 239 -19.01 -25.56 -12.78
N ASN A 240 -17.87 -26.25 -12.75
CA ASN A 240 -17.48 -27.13 -11.65
C ASN A 240 -17.14 -26.37 -10.37
N GLN A 241 -16.47 -25.21 -10.44
CA GLN A 241 -16.23 -24.36 -9.26
C GLN A 241 -17.53 -23.77 -8.70
N LYS A 242 -18.46 -23.31 -9.55
CA LYS A 242 -19.75 -22.75 -9.09
C LYS A 242 -20.58 -23.77 -8.31
N LYS A 243 -20.55 -25.05 -8.69
CA LYS A 243 -21.14 -26.16 -7.90
C LYS A 243 -20.48 -26.32 -6.53
N ARG A 244 -19.18 -26.07 -6.41
CA ARG A 244 -18.42 -26.13 -5.15
C ARG A 244 -18.78 -24.98 -4.20
N PHE A 245 -19.03 -23.78 -4.72
CA PHE A 245 -19.48 -22.64 -3.91
C PHE A 245 -20.95 -22.77 -3.46
N LEU A 246 -21.83 -23.32 -4.30
CA LEU A 246 -23.23 -23.59 -3.92
C LEU A 246 -23.36 -24.72 -2.88
N SER A 247 -22.43 -25.69 -2.86
CA SER A 247 -22.42 -26.74 -1.84
C SER A 247 -21.88 -26.27 -0.48
N ILE A 248 -21.04 -25.23 -0.44
CA ILE A 248 -20.61 -24.57 0.80
C ILE A 248 -21.75 -23.69 1.37
N GLY A 249 -22.59 -23.10 0.53
CA GLY A 249 -23.74 -22.27 0.94
C GLY A 249 -24.94 -23.03 1.52
N ILE A 250 -25.04 -24.35 1.31
CA ILE A 250 -26.15 -25.18 1.83
C ILE A 250 -25.81 -25.81 3.20
N LEU A 251 -24.53 -25.81 3.62
CA LEU A 251 -24.12 -26.43 4.89
C LEU A 251 -24.21 -25.52 6.13
N ILE A 252 -24.74 -24.29 6.03
CA ILE A 252 -24.87 -23.34 7.17
C ILE A 252 -26.31 -23.25 7.73
N ARG A 253 -27.26 -24.06 7.25
CA ARG A 253 -28.58 -24.22 7.90
C ARG A 253 -28.97 -25.68 8.03
N GLN A 254 -28.42 -26.36 9.04
CA GLN A 254 -29.11 -27.40 9.82
C GLN A 254 -28.20 -27.90 10.96
N SER A 255 -28.17 -27.14 12.05
CA SER A 255 -27.84 -27.59 13.41
C SER A 255 -28.19 -26.41 14.31
N ASN A 256 -29.27 -26.45 15.09
CA ASN A 256 -29.26 -27.19 16.33
C ASN A 256 -30.66 -27.63 16.81
N PRO A 257 -30.70 -28.53 17.81
CA PRO A 257 -31.74 -29.53 18.01
C PRO A 257 -32.74 -29.18 19.13
N ALA A 258 -33.77 -30.03 19.22
CA ALA A 258 -34.68 -30.29 20.35
C ALA A 258 -35.38 -29.08 21.00
#